data_AF-A0A537K1B0-F1
#
_entry.id   AF-A0A537K1B0-F1
#
_cell.length_a   1.000
_cell.length_b   1.000
_cell.length_c   1.000
_cell.angle_alpha   90.00
_cell.angle_beta   90.00
_cell.angle_gamma   90.00
#
_symmetry.space_group_name_H-M   'P 1'
#
loop_
_entity.id
_entity.type
_entity.pdbx_description
1 polymer ?
#
loop_
_entity_poly.entity_id
_entity_poly.type
_entity_poly.pdbx_seq_one_letter_code
_entity_poly.pdbx_strand_id
1 'polypeptide(L)'
;MRRIFLLVLLVISYSVYAQDYRSFPMWDPSLPIETRVNDVVSRLTLEEKVKQMLNATPAVPRLGIPAYDWWNETLHGVARTPFKVTSYPQAIAMAATWDT
;
A
#
# COMPACT_ATOMS: atom_id res chain seq x y z
N MET A 1 20.25 45.23 -11.03
CA MET A 1 19.97 44.01 -11.84
C MET A 1 20.44 42.72 -11.17
N ARG A 2 21.71 42.58 -10.75
CA ARG A 2 22.25 41.36 -10.12
C ARG A 2 21.55 40.91 -8.82
N ARG A 3 21.07 41.84 -7.99
CA ARG A 3 20.31 41.55 -6.75
C ARG A 3 18.87 41.06 -7.00
N ILE A 4 18.23 41.54 -8.07
CA ILE A 4 16.90 41.10 -8.48
C ILE A 4 16.97 39.67 -9.03
N PHE A 5 18.01 39.38 -9.80
CA PHE A 5 18.26 38.03 -10.33
C PHE A 5 18.48 36.98 -9.22
N LEU A 6 19.21 37.35 -8.15
CA LEU A 6 19.42 36.50 -6.98
C LEU A 6 18.13 36.29 -6.16
N LEU A 7 17.28 37.30 -6.04
CA LEU A 7 15.98 37.18 -5.37
C LEU A 7 15.02 36.28 -6.16
N VAL A 8 15.01 36.39 -7.50
CA VAL A 8 14.20 35.52 -8.37
C VAL A 8 14.65 34.06 -8.27
N LEU A 9 15.97 33.80 -8.27
CA LEU A 9 16.51 32.44 -8.06
C LEU A 9 16.12 31.86 -6.69
N LEU A 10 16.13 32.66 -5.63
CA LEU A 10 15.73 32.24 -4.28
C LEU A 10 14.23 31.88 -4.19
N VAL A 11 13.37 32.61 -4.89
CA VAL A 11 11.91 32.35 -4.92
C VAL A 11 11.57 31.12 -5.76
N ILE A 12 12.30 30.88 -6.86
CA ILE A 12 12.14 29.68 -7.69
C ILE A 12 12.57 28.42 -6.93
N SER A 13 13.62 28.50 -6.09
CA SER A 13 14.04 27.35 -5.26
C SER A 13 13.03 26.98 -4.16
N TYR A 14 12.18 27.91 -3.71
CA TYR A 14 11.06 27.60 -2.81
C TYR A 14 9.89 26.90 -3.50
N SER A 15 9.81 26.97 -4.84
CA SER A 15 8.70 26.42 -5.63
C SER A 15 8.95 25.01 -6.17
N VAL A 16 10.01 24.34 -5.69
CA VAL A 16 10.21 22.90 -5.95
C VAL A 16 9.18 22.15 -5.11
N TYR A 17 7.97 21.99 -5.67
CA TYR A 17 6.98 21.06 -5.15
C TYR A 17 7.61 19.68 -5.10
N ALA A 18 7.91 19.18 -3.90
CA ALA A 18 8.03 17.75 -3.69
C ALA A 18 6.74 17.12 -4.23
N GLN A 19 6.86 16.10 -5.07
CA GLN A 19 5.70 15.37 -5.57
C GLN A 19 5.00 14.71 -4.37
N ASP A 20 3.88 15.30 -3.92
CA ASP A 20 3.03 14.68 -2.92
C ASP A 20 2.34 13.49 -3.55
N TYR A 21 2.76 12.28 -3.18
CA TYR A 21 2.19 11.05 -3.71
C TYR A 21 0.68 10.99 -3.49
N ARG A 22 0.12 11.68 -2.49
CA ARG A 22 -1.32 11.72 -2.21
C ARG A 22 -2.15 12.34 -3.33
N SER A 23 -1.53 13.11 -4.21
CA SER A 23 -2.20 13.70 -5.37
C SER A 23 -2.44 12.69 -6.51
N PHE A 24 -1.86 11.49 -6.44
CA PHE A 24 -2.03 10.49 -7.51
C PHE A 24 -3.43 9.86 -7.48
N PRO A 25 -4.01 9.52 -8.67
CA PRO A 25 -5.32 8.86 -8.76
C PRO A 25 -5.45 7.61 -7.89
N MET A 26 -4.40 6.81 -7.72
CA MET A 26 -4.40 5.65 -6.81
C MET A 26 -4.88 5.95 -5.38
N TRP A 27 -4.68 7.18 -4.90
CA TRP A 27 -5.04 7.63 -3.55
C TRP A 27 -6.39 8.33 -3.47
N ASP A 28 -7.08 8.58 -4.60
CA ASP A 28 -8.42 9.15 -4.61
C ASP A 28 -9.47 8.05 -4.44
N PRO A 29 -10.16 7.95 -3.28
CA PRO A 29 -11.14 6.90 -3.03
C PRO A 29 -12.46 7.12 -3.80
N SER A 30 -12.67 8.28 -4.43
CA SER A 30 -13.87 8.56 -5.23
C SER A 30 -13.82 7.97 -6.64
N LEU A 31 -12.63 7.58 -7.11
CA LEU A 31 -12.43 6.95 -8.42
C LEU A 31 -12.72 5.44 -8.38
N PRO A 32 -13.13 4.83 -9.52
CA PRO A 32 -13.27 3.39 -9.64
C PRO A 32 -11.99 2.64 -9.26
N ILE A 33 -12.14 1.44 -8.68
CA ILE A 33 -11.01 0.62 -8.23
C ILE A 33 -10.07 0.32 -9.40
N GLU A 34 -10.59 0.01 -10.57
CA GLU A 34 -9.83 -0.32 -11.77
C GLU A 34 -8.93 0.85 -12.19
N THR A 35 -9.44 2.09 -12.14
CA THR A 35 -8.66 3.30 -12.40
C THR A 35 -7.50 3.42 -11.43
N ARG A 36 -7.76 3.20 -10.14
CA ARG A 36 -6.77 3.31 -9.07
C ARG A 36 -5.69 2.23 -9.19
N VAL A 37 -6.09 0.98 -9.44
CA VAL A 37 -5.17 -0.17 -9.60
C VAL A 37 -4.29 0.02 -10.83
N ASN A 38 -4.87 0.42 -11.96
CA ASN A 38 -4.10 0.68 -13.17
C ASN A 38 -3.07 1.81 -12.96
N ASP A 39 -3.46 2.86 -12.24
CA ASP A 39 -2.54 3.95 -11.88
C ASP A 39 -1.37 3.44 -11.01
N VAL A 40 -1.63 2.64 -9.95
CA VAL A 40 -0.57 2.01 -9.15
C VAL A 40 0.38 1.19 -10.03
N VAL A 41 -0.14 0.25 -10.81
CA VAL A 41 0.66 -0.69 -11.61
C VAL A 41 1.45 0.02 -12.71
N SER A 42 0.91 1.10 -13.29
CA SER A 42 1.61 1.92 -14.29
C SER A 42 2.80 2.68 -13.70
N ARG A 43 2.72 3.04 -12.41
CA ARG A 43 3.75 3.80 -11.72
C ARG A 43 4.91 2.93 -11.26
N LEU A 44 4.70 1.64 -10.97
CA LEU A 44 5.74 0.75 -10.47
C LEU A 44 6.83 0.52 -11.53
N THR A 45 8.09 0.58 -11.10
CA THR A 45 9.21 0.07 -11.90
C THR A 45 9.11 -1.45 -12.07
N LEU A 46 9.83 -2.02 -13.03
CA LEU A 46 9.87 -3.47 -13.19
C LEU A 46 10.39 -4.17 -11.92
N GLU A 47 11.43 -3.63 -11.28
CA GLU A 47 11.97 -4.18 -10.04
C GLU A 47 10.96 -4.10 -8.90
N GLU A 48 10.25 -2.97 -8.76
CA GLU A 48 9.17 -2.83 -7.78
C GLU A 48 8.06 -3.87 -8.04
N LYS A 49 7.65 -4.09 -9.30
CA LYS A 49 6.66 -5.12 -9.68
C LYS A 49 7.10 -6.52 -9.27
N VAL A 50 8.33 -6.90 -9.59
CA VAL A 50 8.89 -8.21 -9.24
C VAL A 50 8.86 -8.42 -7.72
N LYS A 51 9.21 -7.40 -6.94
CA LYS A 51 9.17 -7.45 -5.48
C LYS A 51 7.75 -7.60 -4.90
N GLN A 52 6.70 -7.25 -5.66
CA GLN A 52 5.30 -7.44 -5.25
C GLN A 52 4.75 -8.85 -5.55
N MET A 53 5.55 -9.76 -6.15
CA MET A 53 5.08 -11.10 -6.55
C MET A 53 5.17 -12.17 -5.45
N LEU A 54 5.65 -11.81 -4.25
CA LEU A 54 5.71 -12.68 -3.08
C LEU A 54 4.84 -12.11 -1.95
N ASN A 55 4.51 -12.92 -0.95
CA ASN A 55 3.61 -12.50 0.12
C ASN A 55 4.15 -11.34 0.95
N ALA A 56 5.41 -11.42 1.37
CA ALA A 56 6.06 -10.37 2.15
C ALA A 56 6.52 -9.23 1.23
N THR A 57 5.58 -8.41 0.77
CA THR A 57 5.90 -7.32 -0.15
C THR A 57 6.57 -6.15 0.57
N PRO A 58 7.69 -5.62 0.05
CA PRO A 58 8.32 -4.45 0.63
C PRO A 58 7.52 -3.19 0.32
N ALA A 59 7.72 -2.16 1.15
CA ALA A 59 7.17 -0.84 0.92
C ALA A 59 7.69 -0.23 -0.40
N VAL A 60 6.90 0.68 -0.98
CA VAL A 60 7.31 1.57 -2.09
C VAL A 60 7.19 3.03 -1.61
N PRO A 61 8.19 3.56 -0.89
CA PRO A 61 8.10 4.87 -0.22
C PRO A 61 7.80 6.04 -1.15
N ARG A 62 8.34 5.99 -2.39
CA ARG A 62 8.08 6.97 -3.46
C ARG A 62 6.59 7.16 -3.76
N LEU A 63 5.81 6.10 -3.61
CA LEU A 63 4.38 6.09 -3.90
C LEU A 63 3.52 6.14 -2.64
N GLY A 64 4.14 6.17 -1.44
CA GLY A 64 3.43 6.09 -0.17
C GLY A 64 2.85 4.72 0.15
N ILE A 65 3.29 3.65 -0.54
CA ILE A 65 2.77 2.29 -0.34
C ILE A 65 3.53 1.64 0.82
N PRO A 66 2.86 1.22 1.91
CA PRO A 66 3.52 0.52 3.01
C PRO A 66 3.90 -0.91 2.63
N ALA A 67 4.78 -1.53 3.43
CA ALA A 67 5.02 -2.97 3.32
C ALA A 67 3.74 -3.73 3.68
N TYR A 68 3.48 -4.83 2.99
CA TYR A 68 2.27 -5.61 3.20
C TYR A 68 2.56 -7.10 3.07
N ASP A 69 2.22 -7.87 4.12
CA ASP A 69 2.23 -9.32 4.04
C ASP A 69 0.80 -9.82 3.88
N TRP A 70 0.44 -10.23 2.65
CA TRP A 70 -0.91 -10.71 2.37
C TRP A 70 -1.13 -12.16 2.83
N TRP A 71 -0.10 -12.88 3.25
CA TRP A 71 -0.26 -14.23 3.79
C TRP A 71 -0.76 -14.19 5.24
N ASN A 72 -2.08 -14.14 5.38
CA ASN A 72 -2.77 -14.35 6.66
C ASN A 72 -3.57 -15.67 6.63
N GLU A 73 -3.97 -16.16 7.80
CA GLU A 73 -4.61 -17.48 7.97
C GLU A 73 -5.70 -17.38 9.04
N THR A 74 -6.90 -17.91 8.76
CA THR A 74 -8.07 -17.82 9.65
C THR A 74 -8.88 -19.12 9.76
N LEU A 75 -8.31 -20.27 9.41
CA LEU A 75 -9.01 -21.57 9.29
C LEU A 75 -9.93 -21.91 10.47
N HIS A 76 -9.47 -21.70 11.70
CA HIS A 76 -10.27 -21.93 12.92
C HIS A 76 -9.91 -20.90 14.00
N GLY A 77 -9.82 -19.64 13.58
CA GLY A 77 -9.27 -18.53 14.36
C GLY A 77 -8.05 -17.91 13.67
N VAL A 78 -7.68 -16.70 14.08
CA VAL A 78 -6.56 -15.96 13.48
C VAL A 78 -5.23 -16.65 13.83
N ALA A 79 -4.44 -17.08 12.85
CA ALA A 79 -3.21 -17.83 13.14
C ALA A 79 -1.94 -16.97 13.09
N ARG A 80 -1.70 -16.17 12.06
CA ARG A 80 -0.42 -15.46 11.86
C ARG A 80 -0.38 -14.10 12.58
N THR A 81 -0.46 -14.11 13.91
CA THR A 81 -0.58 -12.90 14.72
C THR A 81 0.24 -12.98 16.02
N PRO A 82 0.83 -11.86 16.50
CA PRO A 82 1.46 -11.83 17.82
C PRO A 82 0.45 -11.75 18.97
N PHE A 83 -0.84 -11.57 18.67
CA PHE A 83 -1.88 -11.37 19.67
C PHE A 83 -2.46 -12.70 20.16
N LYS A 84 -2.93 -12.71 21.41
CA LYS A 84 -3.75 -13.81 21.93
C LYS A 84 -5.14 -13.70 21.31
N VAL A 85 -5.60 -14.77 20.69
CA VAL A 85 -6.85 -14.82 19.93
C VAL A 85 -7.61 -16.11 20.23
N THR A 86 -8.91 -16.10 19.98
CA THR A 86 -9.76 -17.29 20.14
C THR A 86 -9.33 -18.38 19.18
N SER A 87 -9.18 -19.60 19.70
CA SER A 87 -8.96 -20.83 18.93
C SER A 87 -10.25 -21.63 18.93
N TYR A 88 -10.88 -21.72 17.76
CA TYR A 88 -12.10 -22.51 17.56
C TYR A 88 -11.74 -23.98 17.32
N PRO A 89 -12.69 -24.92 17.47
CA PRO A 89 -12.51 -26.29 16.99
C PRO A 89 -12.11 -26.30 15.51
N GLN A 90 -11.30 -27.28 15.10
CA GLN A 90 -10.91 -27.43 13.70
C GLN A 90 -12.15 -27.56 12.79
N ALA A 91 -12.02 -27.18 11.51
CA ALA A 91 -13.12 -27.20 10.54
C ALA A 91 -13.94 -28.51 10.54
N ILE A 92 -13.29 -29.67 10.68
CA ILE A 92 -13.98 -30.97 10.76
C ILE A 92 -14.89 -31.11 11.99
N ALA A 93 -14.49 -30.55 13.14
CA ALA A 93 -15.28 -30.58 14.37
C ALA A 93 -16.44 -29.58 14.30
N MET A 94 -16.22 -28.38 13.73
CA MET A 94 -17.30 -27.43 13.48
C MET A 94 -18.34 -28.01 12.52
N ALA A 95 -17.91 -28.65 11.43
CA ALA A 95 -18.81 -29.30 10.48
C ALA A 95 -19.65 -30.43 11.11
N ALA A 96 -19.12 -31.12 12.12
CA ALA A 96 -19.83 -32.20 12.82
C ALA A 96 -21.00 -31.70 13.70
N THR A 97 -21.17 -30.38 13.87
CA THR A 97 -22.30 -29.80 14.62
C THR A 97 -23.59 -29.71 13.81
N TRP A 98 -23.50 -29.74 12.47
CA TRP A 98 -24.65 -29.56 11.55
C TRP A 98 -25.39 -28.22 11.74
N ASP A 99 -24.68 -27.18 12.19
CA ASP A 99 -25.20 -25.82 12.38
C ASP A 99 -24.48 -24.84 11.44
N THR A 100 -25.23 -24.03 10.69
CA THR A 100 -24.73 -23.13 9.62
C THR A 100 -24.88 -21.67 9.98
#